data_AF-A0A090ALM1-F1
#
_entry.id   AF-A0A090ALM1-F1
#
_cell.length_a   1.000
_cell.length_b   1.000
_cell.length_c   1.000
_cell.angle_alpha   90.00
_cell.angle_beta   90.00
_cell.angle_gamma   90.00
#
_symmetry.space_group_name_H-M   'P 1'
#
loop_
_entity.id
_entity.type
_entity.pdbx_description
1 polymer ?
#
loop_
_entity_poly.entity_id
_entity_poly.type
_entity_poly.pdbx_seq_one_letter_code
_entity_poly.pdbx_strand_id
1 'polypeptide(L)'
;MKSVEKPQFIFFLAAFIINLFIYQCGLAIDINTATAEELARELAYVGPVKAQRIVEYRKKIGGFVSPEQLLEVYGIGPKILERNREKIVIANNTAQLALLNEAYHTPIDLSPPLAKSPRLVTPSLLWDTVIIIPLFGLCVFIFIKAWLISLKKDKVTANTLEN
;
A
#
# COMPACT_ATOMS: atom_id res chain seq x y z
N MET A 1 17.44 39.78 -30.39
CA MET A 1 16.71 38.55 -30.77
C MET A 1 17.51 37.33 -30.37
N LYS A 2 17.09 36.63 -29.30
CA LYS A 2 16.88 35.18 -29.27
C LYS A 2 16.36 34.84 -27.87
N SER A 3 15.10 34.46 -27.88
CA SER A 3 14.28 34.03 -26.76
C SER A 3 15.01 33.01 -25.88
N VAL A 4 14.95 33.25 -24.57
CA VAL A 4 15.24 32.28 -23.51
C VAL A 4 14.57 30.95 -23.86
N GLU A 5 15.35 29.90 -24.11
CA GLU A 5 14.84 28.58 -24.46
C GLU A 5 14.21 27.90 -23.22
N LYS A 6 12.90 28.17 -23.08
CA LYS A 6 11.78 27.38 -22.55
C LYS A 6 12.03 26.40 -21.36
N PRO A 7 11.23 26.50 -20.27
CA PRO A 7 11.21 25.60 -19.10
C PRO A 7 10.60 24.20 -19.35
N GLN A 8 10.59 23.73 -20.60
CA GLN A 8 9.92 22.50 -21.01
C GLN A 8 10.55 21.22 -20.45
N PHE A 9 11.86 21.19 -20.23
CA PHE A 9 12.55 20.03 -19.64
C PHE A 9 12.14 19.74 -18.19
N ILE A 10 11.86 20.78 -17.41
CA ILE A 10 11.45 20.65 -16.02
C ILE A 10 10.08 19.96 -15.93
N PHE A 11 9.17 20.23 -16.88
CA PHE A 11 7.89 19.54 -16.96
C PHE A 11 8.03 18.05 -17.29
N PHE A 12 8.91 17.68 -18.23
CA PHE A 12 9.17 16.28 -18.55
C PHE A 12 9.84 15.53 -17.40
N LEU A 13 10.80 16.17 -16.71
CA LEU A 13 11.47 15.59 -15.55
C LEU A 13 10.52 15.45 -14.36
N ALA A 14 9.67 16.45 -14.09
CA ALA A 14 8.66 16.37 -13.05
C ALA A 14 7.60 15.31 -13.36
N ALA A 15 7.11 15.22 -14.61
CA ALA A 15 6.17 14.18 -15.02
C ALA A 15 6.77 12.77 -14.93
N PHE A 16 8.06 12.60 -15.26
CA PHE A 16 8.79 11.34 -15.11
C PHE A 16 8.93 10.93 -13.63
N ILE A 17 9.28 11.88 -12.75
CA ILE A 17 9.39 11.63 -11.30
C ILE A 17 8.01 11.35 -10.67
N ILE A 18 6.95 12.05 -11.10
CA ILE A 18 5.58 11.79 -10.65
C ILE A 18 5.13 10.39 -11.09
N ASN A 19 5.41 9.98 -12.33
CA ASN A 19 5.12 8.62 -12.79
C ASN A 19 5.91 7.59 -11.96
N LEU A 20 7.18 7.85 -11.66
CA LEU A 20 8.03 6.97 -10.84
C LEU A 20 7.49 6.80 -9.41
N PHE A 21 6.92 7.85 -8.81
CA PHE A 21 6.39 7.81 -7.45
C PHE A 21 5.05 7.05 -7.32
N ILE A 22 4.26 6.97 -8.41
CA ILE A 22 2.96 6.30 -8.42
C ILE A 22 3.10 4.76 -8.31
N TYR A 23 4.25 4.18 -8.65
CA TYR A 23 4.45 2.72 -8.62
C TYR A 23 4.91 2.14 -7.28
N GLN A 24 5.03 2.94 -6.21
CA GLN A 24 5.75 2.51 -5.00
C GLN A 24 4.88 2.15 -3.78
N CYS A 25 3.60 1.81 -3.96
CA CYS A 25 2.77 1.27 -2.87
C CYS A 25 2.32 -0.15 -3.25
N GLY A 26 3.12 -1.15 -2.87
CA GLY A 26 2.75 -2.55 -3.06
C GLY A 26 1.48 -2.86 -2.26
N LEU A 27 0.40 -3.22 -2.95
CA LEU A 27 -0.84 -3.65 -2.32
C LEU A 27 -0.59 -5.00 -1.64
N ALA A 28 -1.00 -5.12 -0.39
CA ALA A 28 -1.02 -6.41 0.27
C ALA A 28 -1.99 -7.33 -0.48
N ILE A 29 -1.55 -8.55 -0.83
CA ILE A 29 -2.26 -9.50 -1.67
C ILE A 29 -2.67 -10.72 -0.84
N ASP A 30 -3.95 -11.09 -0.95
CA ASP A 30 -4.46 -12.29 -0.31
C ASP A 30 -4.16 -13.54 -1.17
N ILE A 31 -3.35 -14.44 -0.62
CA ILE A 31 -2.91 -15.65 -1.34
C ILE A 31 -4.02 -16.66 -1.59
N ASN A 32 -5.12 -16.59 -0.84
CA ASN A 32 -6.26 -17.50 -1.01
C ASN A 32 -7.17 -17.08 -2.16
N THR A 33 -7.27 -15.79 -2.42
CA THR A 33 -8.21 -15.23 -3.40
C THR A 33 -7.54 -14.75 -4.69
N ALA A 34 -6.26 -14.35 -4.62
CA ALA A 34 -5.53 -13.80 -5.76
C ALA A 34 -5.46 -14.74 -6.98
N THR A 35 -5.43 -14.16 -8.17
CA THR A 35 -5.17 -14.88 -9.42
C THR A 35 -3.69 -15.20 -9.60
N ALA A 36 -3.36 -16.11 -10.51
CA ALA A 36 -1.95 -16.45 -10.78
C ALA A 36 -1.20 -15.25 -11.35
N GLU A 37 -1.87 -14.44 -12.16
CA GLU A 37 -1.35 -13.22 -12.77
C GLU A 37 -1.05 -12.16 -11.71
N GLU A 38 -1.95 -11.95 -10.75
CA GLU A 38 -1.74 -11.02 -9.63
C GLU A 38 -0.60 -11.48 -8.72
N LEU A 39 -0.56 -12.77 -8.37
CA LEU A 39 0.55 -13.32 -7.58
C LEU A 39 1.90 -13.13 -8.28
N ALA A 40 1.95 -13.31 -9.61
CA ALA A 40 3.17 -13.12 -10.38
C ALA A 40 3.60 -11.65 -10.50
N ARG A 41 2.64 -10.71 -10.48
CA ARG A 41 2.91 -9.28 -10.56
C ARG A 41 3.36 -8.70 -9.22
N GLU A 42 2.68 -9.09 -8.13
CA GLU A 42 2.87 -8.47 -6.83
C GLU A 42 4.02 -9.10 -6.02
N LEU A 43 4.23 -10.42 -6.16
CA LEU A 43 5.23 -11.16 -5.36
C LEU A 43 6.60 -11.19 -6.05
N ALA A 44 7.62 -10.74 -5.32
CA ALA A 44 9.01 -10.77 -5.77
C ALA A 44 9.48 -12.21 -6.00
N TYR A 45 10.14 -12.45 -7.14
CA TYR A 45 10.71 -13.75 -7.53
C TYR A 45 9.68 -14.88 -7.71
N VAL A 46 8.39 -14.54 -7.80
CA VAL A 46 7.30 -15.45 -8.17
C VAL A 46 6.92 -15.15 -9.61
N GLY A 47 7.40 -15.98 -10.54
CA GLY A 47 6.99 -15.90 -11.94
C GLY A 47 5.68 -16.65 -12.20
N PRO A 48 5.16 -16.63 -13.45
CA PRO A 48 3.87 -17.25 -13.81
C PRO A 48 3.80 -18.74 -13.43
N VAL A 49 4.89 -19.49 -13.64
CA VAL A 49 4.98 -20.91 -13.29
C VAL A 49 4.85 -21.16 -11.78
N LYS A 50 5.48 -20.31 -10.96
CA LYS A 50 5.42 -20.43 -9.50
C LYS A 50 4.05 -20.01 -8.98
N ALA A 51 3.49 -18.94 -9.53
CA ALA A 51 2.15 -18.48 -9.18
C ALA A 51 1.08 -19.54 -9.47
N GLN A 52 1.16 -20.20 -10.64
CA GLN A 52 0.27 -21.33 -10.96
C GLN A 52 0.37 -22.45 -9.92
N ARG A 53 1.58 -22.82 -9.50
CA ARG A 53 1.78 -23.84 -8.44
C ARG A 53 1.17 -23.43 -7.11
N ILE A 54 1.24 -22.15 -6.73
CA ILE A 54 0.59 -21.64 -5.52
C ILE A 54 -0.94 -21.82 -5.63
N VAL A 55 -1.52 -21.50 -6.79
CA VAL A 55 -2.97 -21.66 -7.04
C VAL A 55 -3.40 -23.13 -7.07
N GLU A 56 -2.58 -24.02 -7.62
CA GLU A 56 -2.83 -25.46 -7.59
C GLU A 56 -2.71 -26.01 -6.16
N TYR A 57 -1.70 -25.57 -5.42
CA TYR A 57 -1.48 -26.00 -4.04
C TYR A 57 -2.64 -25.60 -3.14
N ARG A 58 -3.08 -24.34 -3.18
CA ARG A 58 -4.25 -23.90 -2.37
C ARG A 58 -5.50 -24.69 -2.71
N LYS A 59 -5.73 -25.04 -3.98
CA LYS A 59 -6.88 -25.86 -4.39
C LYS A 59 -6.80 -27.27 -3.81
N LYS A 60 -5.59 -27.81 -3.67
CA LYS A 60 -5.36 -29.15 -3.10
C LYS A 60 -5.58 -29.19 -1.59
N ILE A 61 -5.12 -28.17 -0.86
CA ILE A 61 -5.22 -28.12 0.62
C ILE A 61 -6.52 -27.45 1.12
N GLY A 62 -7.27 -26.79 0.22
CA GLY A 62 -8.50 -26.06 0.58
C GLY A 62 -8.26 -24.61 1.03
N GLY A 63 -7.07 -24.07 0.82
CA GLY A 63 -6.65 -22.73 1.24
C GLY A 63 -5.47 -22.73 2.21
N PHE A 64 -4.71 -21.65 2.21
CA PHE A 64 -3.63 -21.38 3.16
C PHE A 64 -4.20 -20.82 4.46
N VAL A 65 -3.73 -21.38 5.58
CA VAL A 65 -4.00 -20.94 6.95
C VAL A 65 -2.86 -20.07 7.47
N SER A 66 -1.63 -20.32 6.99
CA SER A 66 -0.46 -19.53 7.36
C SER A 66 0.45 -19.27 6.16
N PRO A 67 1.20 -18.15 6.11
CA PRO A 67 2.12 -17.84 5.02
C PRO A 67 3.25 -18.89 4.89
N GLU A 68 3.61 -19.56 5.98
CA GLU A 68 4.68 -20.56 6.05
C GLU A 68 4.36 -21.79 5.20
N GLN A 69 3.09 -22.11 5.00
CA GLN A 69 2.65 -23.21 4.12
C GLN A 69 3.05 -22.98 2.65
N LEU A 70 3.40 -21.75 2.26
CA LEU A 70 3.98 -21.49 0.94
C LEU A 70 5.33 -22.20 0.74
N LEU A 71 6.05 -22.55 1.81
CA LEU A 71 7.31 -23.30 1.72
C LEU A 71 7.11 -24.76 1.25
N GLU A 72 5.89 -25.28 1.36
CA GLU A 72 5.52 -26.60 0.85
C GLU A 72 5.27 -26.57 -0.68
N VAL A 73 5.14 -25.37 -1.26
CA VAL A 73 4.96 -25.20 -2.70
C VAL A 73 6.28 -25.36 -3.43
N TYR A 74 6.31 -26.27 -4.41
CA TYR A 74 7.52 -26.56 -5.18
C TYR A 74 8.09 -25.32 -5.91
N GLY A 75 9.30 -24.92 -5.50
CA GLY A 75 10.01 -23.77 -6.05
C GLY A 75 9.81 -22.46 -5.28
N ILE A 76 9.09 -22.49 -4.15
CA ILE A 76 9.03 -21.40 -3.17
C ILE A 76 9.95 -21.75 -2.01
N GLY A 77 11.02 -20.97 -1.84
CA GLY A 77 11.99 -21.14 -0.75
C GLY A 77 11.84 -20.07 0.33
N PRO A 78 12.54 -20.23 1.48
CA PRO A 78 12.48 -19.29 2.60
C PRO A 78 12.86 -17.87 2.20
N LYS A 79 13.81 -17.70 1.28
CA LYS A 79 14.19 -16.37 0.75
C LYS A 79 13.06 -15.67 0.02
N ILE A 80 12.24 -16.42 -0.71
CA ILE A 80 11.09 -15.87 -1.46
C ILE A 80 9.99 -15.49 -0.47
N LEU A 81 9.71 -16.34 0.52
CA LEU A 81 8.74 -16.03 1.56
C LEU A 81 9.14 -14.76 2.32
N GLU A 82 10.39 -14.67 2.79
CA GLU A 82 10.88 -13.53 3.55
C GLU A 82 10.74 -12.21 2.79
N ARG A 83 11.09 -12.20 1.50
CA ARG A 83 10.96 -11.02 0.63
C ARG A 83 9.52 -10.55 0.40
N ASN A 84 8.55 -11.41 0.64
CA ASN A 84 7.14 -11.17 0.34
C ASN A 84 6.25 -11.15 1.59
N ARG A 85 6.80 -11.35 2.79
CA ARG A 85 6.02 -11.42 4.03
C ARG A 85 5.16 -10.19 4.28
N GLU A 86 5.66 -9.00 3.97
CA GLU A 86 4.91 -7.76 4.12
C GLU A 86 3.78 -7.59 3.10
N LYS A 87 3.86 -8.32 1.97
CA LYS A 87 2.85 -8.28 0.90
C LYS A 87 1.82 -9.39 1.04
N ILE A 88 2.16 -10.50 1.68
CA ILE A 88 1.28 -11.66 1.80
C ILE A 88 0.31 -11.43 2.94
N VAL A 89 -0.98 -11.44 2.61
CA VAL A 89 -2.06 -11.45 3.59
C VAL A 89 -2.80 -12.77 3.46
N ILE A 90 -3.30 -13.25 4.60
CA ILE A 90 -4.32 -14.27 4.64
C ILE A 90 -5.49 -13.58 5.29
N ALA A 91 -6.53 -13.32 4.50
CA ALA A 91 -7.79 -12.87 5.05
C ALA A 91 -8.39 -14.07 5.80
N ASN A 92 -7.98 -14.23 7.06
CA ASN A 92 -8.55 -15.24 7.94
C ASN A 92 -10.04 -14.99 7.90
N ASN A 93 -10.79 -15.97 7.44
CA ASN A 93 -12.21 -15.82 7.32
C ASN A 93 -12.88 -15.96 8.70
N THR A 94 -12.31 -15.36 9.75
CA THR A 94 -12.80 -15.39 11.12
C THR A 94 -14.23 -14.86 11.19
N ALA A 95 -14.58 -13.91 10.31
CA ALA A 95 -15.96 -13.43 10.17
C ALA A 95 -16.89 -14.54 9.65
N GLN A 96 -16.49 -15.29 8.62
CA GLN A 96 -17.34 -16.35 8.07
C GLN A 96 -17.23 -17.65 8.88
N LEU A 97 -16.14 -17.90 9.62
CA LEU A 97 -16.01 -18.93 10.64
C LEU A 97 -16.87 -18.59 11.87
N ALA A 98 -16.99 -17.31 12.25
CA ALA A 98 -17.95 -16.88 13.27
C ALA A 98 -19.39 -17.08 12.78
N LEU A 99 -19.70 -16.71 11.53
CA LEU A 99 -21.02 -16.95 10.93
C LEU A 99 -21.34 -18.44 10.72
N LEU A 100 -20.34 -19.28 10.42
CA LEU A 100 -20.49 -20.73 10.30
C LEU A 100 -20.62 -21.41 11.68
N ASN A 101 -19.94 -20.88 12.71
CA ASN A 101 -20.10 -21.32 14.10
C ASN A 101 -21.43 -20.85 14.71
N GLU A 102 -22.00 -19.75 14.20
CA GLU A 102 -23.38 -19.33 14.52
C GLU A 102 -24.42 -20.22 13.81
N ALA A 103 -24.13 -20.73 12.61
CA ALA A 103 -25.05 -21.59 11.85
C ALA A 103 -25.12 -23.06 12.32
N TYR A 104 -24.13 -23.53 13.10
CA TYR A 104 -24.07 -24.92 13.59
C TYR A 104 -24.33 -25.09 15.10
N HIS A 105 -24.67 -24.02 15.84
CA HIS A 105 -24.98 -24.12 17.26
C HIS A 105 -26.48 -23.95 17.58
N THR A 106 -27.13 -25.07 17.89
CA THR A 106 -28.28 -25.18 18.81
C THR A 106 -28.04 -26.40 19.72
N PRO A 107 -28.60 -26.50 20.94
CA PRO A 107 -27.99 -26.08 22.20
C PRO A 107 -27.62 -27.24 23.15
N ILE A 108 -26.47 -27.16 23.84
CA ILE A 108 -26.38 -27.65 25.23
C ILE A 108 -26.48 -26.40 26.10
N ASP A 109 -27.69 -26.17 26.60
CA ASP A 109 -27.99 -25.11 27.55
C ASP A 109 -27.45 -25.47 28.94
N LEU A 110 -26.53 -24.65 29.42
CA LEU A 110 -26.58 -24.14 30.78
C LEU A 110 -26.22 -22.66 30.71
N SER A 111 -27.24 -21.80 30.73
CA SER A 111 -27.17 -20.34 30.54
C SER A 111 -26.13 -19.61 31.45
N PRO A 112 -25.84 -18.31 31.25
CA PRO A 112 -24.59 -17.79 30.70
C PRO A 112 -23.69 -17.06 31.73
N PRO A 113 -22.35 -17.13 31.67
CA PRO A 113 -21.54 -16.05 32.20
C PRO A 113 -21.52 -14.94 31.14
N LEU A 114 -22.35 -13.91 31.37
CA LEU A 114 -22.31 -12.57 30.79
C LEU A 114 -21.19 -12.38 29.74
N ALA A 115 -21.57 -12.40 28.46
CA ALA A 115 -20.70 -12.01 27.38
C ALA A 115 -20.18 -10.60 27.66
N LYS A 116 -18.90 -10.50 28.02
CA LYS A 116 -18.20 -9.23 27.95
C LYS A 116 -18.10 -8.94 26.46
N SER A 117 -18.89 -7.99 25.99
CA SER A 117 -18.80 -7.51 24.60
C SER A 117 -17.33 -7.29 24.27
N PRO A 118 -16.80 -7.84 23.16
CA PRO A 118 -15.49 -7.43 22.71
C PRO A 118 -15.61 -5.93 22.51
N ARG A 119 -14.92 -5.16 23.35
CA ARG A 119 -14.79 -3.72 23.14
C ARG A 119 -14.36 -3.58 21.69
N LEU A 120 -15.19 -2.91 20.90
CA LEU A 120 -14.74 -2.32 19.65
C LEU A 120 -13.54 -1.48 20.06
N VAL A 121 -12.35 -2.05 19.91
CA VAL A 121 -11.16 -1.25 19.72
C VAL A 121 -11.42 -0.66 18.35
N THR A 122 -12.13 0.46 18.34
CA THR A 122 -11.91 1.43 17.29
C THR A 122 -10.40 1.64 17.31
N PRO A 123 -9.69 1.41 16.20
CA PRO A 123 -8.48 2.15 16.00
C PRO A 123 -8.97 3.59 16.12
N SER A 124 -8.60 4.27 17.20
CA SER A 124 -8.71 5.70 17.29
C SER A 124 -7.95 6.22 16.08
N LEU A 125 -8.69 6.44 15.01
CA LEU A 125 -8.36 7.39 13.98
C LEU A 125 -7.97 8.67 14.73
N LEU A 126 -6.83 9.25 14.34
CA LEU A 126 -6.07 10.31 15.02
C LEU A 126 -5.04 9.79 16.03
N TRP A 127 -3.81 9.54 15.57
CA TRP A 127 -2.61 10.31 16.00
C TRP A 127 -1.50 10.30 14.93
N ASP A 128 -1.48 9.34 13.99
CA ASP A 128 -0.45 9.31 12.94
C ASP A 128 -0.59 10.45 11.91
N THR A 129 -1.77 11.06 11.82
CA THR A 129 -2.02 12.24 10.96
C THR A 129 -1.55 13.56 11.60
N VAL A 130 -1.22 13.58 12.89
CA VAL A 130 -1.06 14.85 13.65
C VAL A 130 0.38 15.39 13.61
N ILE A 131 1.38 14.60 13.19
CA ILE A 131 2.79 15.05 13.23
C ILE A 131 3.44 15.21 11.84
N ILE A 132 2.90 14.64 10.77
CA ILE A 132 3.52 14.75 9.41
C ILE A 132 2.96 15.91 8.57
N ILE A 133 1.72 16.36 8.79
CA ILE A 133 1.10 17.46 8.03
C ILE A 133 1.75 18.85 8.26
N PRO A 134 2.23 19.25 9.46
CA PRO A 134 2.79 20.59 9.64
C PRO A 134 4.17 20.78 8.99
N LEU A 135 4.96 19.71 8.80
CA LEU A 135 6.29 19.83 8.18
C LEU A 135 6.20 20.05 6.66
N PHE A 136 5.25 19.39 6.00
CA PHE A 136 5.02 19.56 4.56
C PHE A 136 4.44 20.95 4.25
N GLY A 137 3.53 21.44 5.11
CA GLY A 137 3.01 22.80 5.01
C GLY A 137 4.08 23.89 5.14
N LEU A 138 5.04 23.71 6.07
CA LEU A 138 6.14 24.66 6.26
C LEU A 138 7.07 24.71 5.03
N CYS A 139 7.41 23.56 4.43
CA CYS A 139 8.21 23.52 3.20
C CYS A 139 7.52 24.22 2.04
N VAL A 140 6.22 23.97 1.83
CA VAL A 140 5.44 24.63 0.76
C VAL A 140 5.35 26.14 1.00
N PHE A 141 5.17 26.59 2.24
CA PHE A 141 5.12 28.01 2.56
C PHE A 141 6.46 28.74 2.32
N ILE A 142 7.58 28.12 2.73
CA ILE A 142 8.93 28.67 2.49
C ILE A 142 9.19 28.77 0.97
N PHE A 143 8.78 27.77 0.20
CA PHE A 143 8.97 27.77 -1.25
C PHE A 143 8.12 28.83 -1.96
N ILE A 144 6.85 29.01 -1.57
CA ILE A 144 5.98 30.06 -2.11
C ILE A 144 6.54 31.45 -1.78
N LYS A 145 7.04 31.67 -0.56
CA LYS A 145 7.67 32.94 -0.17
C LYS A 145 8.93 33.22 -1.00
N ALA A 146 9.81 32.24 -1.18
CA ALA A 146 11.02 32.39 -1.98
C ALA A 146 10.69 32.70 -3.46
N TRP A 147 9.70 32.01 -4.03
CA TRP A 147 9.26 32.24 -5.40
C TRP A 147 8.66 33.63 -5.62
N LEU A 148 7.80 34.10 -4.70
CA LEU A 148 7.23 35.45 -4.77
C LEU A 148 8.28 36.56 -4.66
N ILE A 149 9.34 36.34 -3.87
CA ILE A 149 10.47 37.29 -3.77
C ILE A 149 11.23 37.34 -5.10
N SER A 150 11.45 36.19 -5.74
CA SER A 150 12.08 36.14 -7.07
C SER A 150 11.28 36.91 -8.11
N LEU A 151 9.95 36.72 -8.14
CA LEU A 151 9.05 37.43 -9.05
C LEU A 151 9.06 38.95 -8.86
N LYS A 152 9.31 39.44 -7.64
CA LYS A 152 9.47 40.89 -7.39
C LYS A 152 10.82 41.41 -7.89
N LYS A 153 11.89 40.62 -7.76
CA LYS A 153 13.22 41.02 -8.23
C LYS A 153 13.23 41.24 -9.74
N ASP A 154 12.55 40.38 -10.48
CA ASP A 154 12.41 40.48 -11.94
C ASP A 154 11.66 41.77 -12.37
N LYS A 155 10.64 42.19 -11.61
CA LYS A 155 9.92 43.46 -11.85
C LYS A 155 10.76 44.69 -11.56
N VAL A 156 11.57 44.67 -10.50
CA VAL A 156 12.45 45.80 -10.15
C VAL A 156 13.54 45.96 -11.22
N THR A 157 14.15 44.87 -11.67
CA THR A 157 15.13 44.91 -12.76
C THR A 157 14.54 45.36 -14.09
N ALA A 158 13.27 45.05 -14.37
CA ALA A 158 12.58 45.55 -15.56
C ALA A 158 12.38 47.07 -15.51
N ASN A 159 11.96 47.64 -14.36
CA ASN A 159 11.73 49.08 -14.22
C ASN A 159 13.04 49.91 -14.18
N THR A 160 14.18 49.32 -13.81
CA THR A 160 15.48 50.01 -13.84
C THR A 160 16.10 50.05 -15.25
N LEU A 161 15.60 49.24 -16.18
CA LEU A 161 16.06 49.26 -17.58
C LEU A 161 15.19 50.17 -18.48
N GLU A 162 14.06 50.67 -17.99
CA GLU A 162 13.16 51.61 -18.70
C GLU A 162 13.28 53.08 -18.26
N ASN A 163 14.09 53.39 -17.23
CA ASN A 163 14.38 54.75 -16.75
C ASN A 163 15.82 55.18 -17.03
#